data_AF-A0A3T0KTD2-F1
#
_entry.id   AF-A0A3T0KTD2-F1
#
_cell.length_a   1.000
_cell.length_b   1.000
_cell.length_c   1.000
_cell.angle_alpha   90.00
_cell.angle_beta   90.00
_cell.angle_gamma   90.00
#
_symmetry.space_group_name_H-M   'P 1'
#
loop_
_entity.id
_entity.type
_entity.pdbx_description
1 polymer ?
#
loop_
_entity_poly.entity_id
_entity_poly.type
_entity_poly.pdbx_seq_one_letter_code
_entity_poly.pdbx_strand_id
1 'polypeptide(L)'
;MKKLIQLIIIASILFSLSACNTKQSETAHKVTAVQSNELTQEYTVTKVIDNVEGNDEYFGVSEESDNNIYFTSDYIQSTGQLHEGDTIEAFFEDITIDDSLLYVKKTNKPANIVTESFKVTSIEGNQYIATSTTHSADKPQLIFTMDDIEGNKRINVNDHVTGYYIEAGKEDIFYKVKRE
;
A
#
# COMPACT_ATOMS: atom_id res chain seq x y z
N MET A 1 -45.96 62.61 2.00
CA MET A 1 -46.84 63.16 3.06
C MET A 1 -46.19 62.92 4.42
N LYS A 2 -46.11 63.98 5.25
CA LYS A 2 -46.14 64.05 6.74
C LYS A 2 -45.25 63.06 7.53
N LYS A 3 -44.15 63.55 8.12
CA LYS A 3 -43.95 63.93 9.55
C LYS A 3 -43.84 62.71 10.50
N LEU A 4 -42.68 62.42 11.09
CA LEU A 4 -42.06 63.00 12.30
C LEU A 4 -42.67 62.46 13.63
N ILE A 5 -41.79 61.84 14.44
CA ILE A 5 -41.67 61.88 15.93
C ILE A 5 -42.34 60.80 16.83
N GLN A 6 -41.52 60.41 17.84
CA GLN A 6 -41.78 59.83 19.18
C GLN A 6 -41.97 58.31 19.27
N LEU A 7 -41.42 57.57 20.26
CA LEU A 7 -41.06 57.93 21.63
C LEU A 7 -40.02 56.92 22.20
N ILE A 8 -39.10 57.42 23.04
CA ILE A 8 -38.12 56.70 23.88
C ILE A 8 -38.82 56.17 25.13
N ILE A 9 -38.59 54.92 25.57
CA ILE A 9 -38.55 54.57 27.02
C ILE A 9 -37.48 53.49 27.27
N ILE A 10 -36.54 53.87 28.14
CA ILE A 10 -35.52 53.06 28.82
C ILE A 10 -36.20 52.29 29.96
N ALA A 11 -35.89 51.00 30.12
CA ALA A 11 -36.12 50.30 31.38
C ALA A 11 -34.98 49.29 31.64
N SER A 12 -34.01 49.75 32.40
CA SER A 12 -32.97 48.96 33.05
C SER A 12 -33.60 48.00 34.05
N ILE A 13 -33.32 46.70 33.94
CA ILE A 13 -33.47 45.76 35.05
C ILE A 13 -32.11 45.13 35.32
N LEU A 14 -31.44 45.72 36.31
CA LEU A 14 -30.43 45.08 37.15
C LEU A 14 -31.14 44.11 38.12
N PHE A 15 -30.33 43.20 38.68
CA PHE A 15 -30.62 42.17 39.70
C PHE A 15 -31.16 40.85 39.14
N SER A 16 -30.55 39.67 39.39
CA SER A 16 -29.82 39.26 40.60
C SER A 16 -28.87 38.11 40.28
N LEU A 17 -27.65 38.20 40.80
CA LEU A 17 -26.79 37.05 41.08
C LEU A 17 -27.54 36.04 41.96
N SER A 18 -27.59 34.79 41.52
CA SER A 18 -27.70 33.64 42.41
C SER A 18 -26.69 32.61 41.93
N ALA A 19 -25.56 32.59 42.64
CA ALA A 19 -24.57 31.53 42.55
C ALA A 19 -25.22 30.22 43.02
N CYS A 20 -25.67 29.40 42.08
CA CYS A 20 -25.84 27.98 42.33
C CYS A 20 -24.51 27.30 41.98
N ASN A 21 -23.65 27.21 42.99
CA ASN A 21 -22.48 26.33 42.98
C ASN A 21 -22.96 24.88 43.02
N THR A 22 -23.41 24.37 41.87
CA THR A 22 -23.54 22.94 41.66
C THR A 22 -22.13 22.46 41.36
N LYS A 23 -21.44 21.93 42.38
CA LYS A 23 -20.25 21.09 42.19
C LYS A 23 -20.69 19.81 41.49
N GLN A 24 -20.90 19.90 40.18
CA GLN A 24 -20.94 18.74 39.32
C GLN A 24 -19.50 18.23 39.30
N SER A 25 -19.28 17.14 40.02
CA SER A 25 -18.05 16.36 39.95
C SER A 25 -17.85 15.98 38.49
N GLU A 26 -17.08 16.78 37.76
CA GLU A 26 -16.40 16.33 36.56
C GLU A 26 -15.52 15.17 36.99
N THR A 27 -16.05 13.95 36.89
CA THR A 27 -15.21 12.80 36.60
C THR A 27 -14.52 13.13 35.30
N ALA A 28 -13.38 13.80 35.41
CA ALA A 28 -12.36 13.82 34.39
C ALA A 28 -11.97 12.36 34.18
N HIS A 29 -12.74 11.68 33.34
CA HIS A 29 -12.26 10.53 32.62
C HIS A 29 -11.10 11.07 31.80
N LYS A 30 -9.93 11.02 32.41
CA LYS A 30 -8.65 11.08 31.73
C LYS A 30 -8.76 9.93 30.72
N VAL A 31 -9.16 10.27 29.50
CA VAL A 31 -9.03 9.39 28.35
C VAL A 31 -7.53 9.23 28.23
N THR A 32 -6.99 8.23 28.91
CA THR A 32 -5.66 7.73 28.63
C THR A 32 -5.75 7.35 27.17
N ALA A 33 -5.15 8.14 26.29
CA ALA A 33 -4.94 7.73 24.92
C ALA A 33 -4.27 6.35 25.03
N VAL A 34 -5.02 5.31 24.73
CA VAL A 34 -4.45 3.99 24.54
C VAL A 34 -3.55 4.21 23.35
N GLN A 35 -2.24 4.31 23.59
CA GLN A 35 -1.25 4.15 22.55
C GLN A 35 -1.51 2.74 22.03
N SER A 36 -2.30 2.62 20.96
CA SER A 36 -2.31 1.41 20.17
C SER A 36 -0.88 1.24 19.70
N ASN A 37 -0.28 0.11 20.05
CA ASN A 37 1.04 -0.24 19.55
C ASN A 37 0.82 -0.67 18.10
N GLU A 38 0.79 0.30 17.18
CA GLU A 38 0.77 -0.01 15.75
C GLU A 38 2.08 -0.72 15.42
N LEU A 39 1.97 -1.91 14.84
CA LEU A 39 3.08 -2.57 14.17
C LEU A 39 3.17 -2.01 12.76
N THR A 40 4.38 -1.67 12.31
CA THR A 40 4.63 -1.19 10.96
C THR A 40 5.65 -2.09 10.29
N GLN A 41 5.41 -2.43 9.03
CA GLN A 41 6.32 -3.25 8.23
C GLN A 41 6.32 -2.81 6.76
N GLU A 42 7.49 -2.87 6.14
CA GLU A 42 7.66 -2.52 4.73
C GLU A 42 7.41 -3.73 3.81
N TYR A 43 6.76 -3.45 2.66
CA TYR A 43 6.50 -4.42 1.61
C TYR A 43 6.77 -3.80 0.24
N THR A 44 7.09 -4.63 -0.76
CA THR A 44 7.10 -4.27 -2.17
C THR A 44 5.91 -4.91 -2.88
N VAL A 45 5.14 -4.12 -3.63
CA VAL A 45 4.02 -4.61 -4.44
C VAL A 45 4.57 -5.42 -5.61
N THR A 46 4.21 -6.69 -5.68
CA THR A 46 4.67 -7.63 -6.72
C THR A 46 3.61 -7.94 -7.75
N LYS A 47 2.34 -7.72 -7.41
CA LYS A 47 1.22 -7.95 -8.32
C LYS A 47 0.11 -6.95 -8.07
N VAL A 48 -0.49 -6.47 -9.17
CA VAL A 48 -1.69 -5.64 -9.17
C VAL A 48 -2.75 -6.33 -10.04
N ILE A 49 -3.96 -6.48 -9.52
CA ILE A 49 -5.12 -6.98 -10.28
C ILE A 49 -6.18 -5.88 -10.28
N ASP A 50 -6.37 -5.26 -11.44
CA ASP A 50 -7.28 -4.12 -11.57
C ASP A 50 -8.75 -4.55 -11.52
N ASN A 51 -9.57 -3.77 -10.79
CA ASN A 51 -11.04 -3.82 -10.83
C ASN A 51 -11.66 -5.21 -10.54
N VAL A 52 -11.18 -5.91 -9.51
CA VAL A 52 -11.86 -7.07 -8.92
C VAL A 52 -12.97 -6.57 -8.00
N GLU A 53 -14.22 -6.88 -8.36
CA GLU A 53 -15.40 -6.48 -7.60
C GLU A 53 -15.54 -4.96 -7.34
N GLY A 54 -14.90 -4.14 -8.18
CA GLY A 54 -14.91 -2.67 -8.06
C GLY A 54 -13.71 -2.09 -7.29
N ASN A 55 -12.77 -2.93 -6.87
CA ASN A 55 -11.53 -2.54 -6.20
C ASN A 55 -10.32 -3.10 -6.95
N ASP A 56 -9.17 -2.44 -6.81
CA ASP A 56 -7.90 -3.05 -7.22
C ASP A 56 -7.40 -3.95 -6.10
N GLU A 57 -6.80 -5.09 -6.44
CA GLU A 57 -6.18 -6.01 -5.49
C GLU A 57 -4.66 -5.99 -5.64
N TYR A 58 -3.97 -6.10 -4.51
CA TYR A 58 -2.53 -5.97 -4.42
C TYR A 58 -1.94 -7.13 -3.65
N PHE A 59 -0.80 -7.62 -4.13
CA PHE A 59 0.04 -8.56 -3.41
C PHE A 59 1.37 -7.89 -3.07
N GLY A 60 1.73 -7.90 -1.78
CA GLY A 60 2.95 -7.29 -1.27
C GLY A 60 3.85 -8.32 -0.59
N VAL A 61 5.16 -8.22 -0.83
CA VAL A 61 6.15 -9.09 -0.18
C VAL A 61 7.12 -8.26 0.66
N SER A 62 7.40 -8.75 1.86
CA SER A 62 8.36 -8.16 2.78
C SER A 62 9.78 -8.66 2.50
N GLU A 63 10.76 -7.77 2.59
CA GLU A 63 12.19 -8.15 2.56
C GLU A 63 12.67 -8.70 3.93
N GLU A 64 12.01 -8.31 5.03
CA GLU A 64 12.43 -8.61 6.40
C GLU A 64 11.72 -9.81 7.06
N SER A 65 10.70 -10.38 6.43
CA SER A 65 9.90 -11.46 7.01
C SER A 65 9.29 -12.35 5.92
N ASP A 66 8.97 -13.58 6.28
CA ASP A 66 8.28 -14.53 5.39
C ASP A 66 6.77 -14.24 5.25
N ASN A 67 6.26 -13.21 5.93
CA ASN A 67 4.86 -12.80 5.83
C ASN A 67 4.67 -11.96 4.57
N ASN A 68 3.74 -12.38 3.72
CA ASN A 68 3.24 -11.61 2.59
C ASN A 68 1.89 -11.02 2.94
N ILE A 69 1.53 -9.92 2.29
CA ILE A 69 0.22 -9.30 2.47
C ILE A 69 -0.56 -9.30 1.16
N TYR A 70 -1.87 -9.42 1.33
CA TYR A 70 -2.84 -9.22 0.27
C TYR A 70 -3.85 -8.20 0.76
N PHE A 71 -4.14 -7.18 -0.06
CA PHE A 71 -5.02 -6.09 0.33
C PHE A 71 -5.70 -5.48 -0.90
N THR A 72 -6.82 -4.80 -0.67
CA THR A 72 -7.55 -4.08 -1.71
C THR A 72 -7.24 -2.58 -1.67
N SER A 73 -7.65 -1.84 -2.71
CA SER A 73 -7.52 -0.38 -2.77
C SER A 73 -8.14 0.37 -1.59
N ASP A 74 -9.09 -0.24 -0.88
CA ASP A 74 -9.73 0.34 0.32
C ASP A 74 -8.76 0.57 1.48
N TYR A 75 -7.64 -0.17 1.51
CA TYR A 75 -6.62 -0.03 2.54
C TYR A 75 -5.60 1.07 2.22
N ILE A 76 -5.62 1.67 1.02
CA ILE A 76 -4.59 2.64 0.62
C ILE A 76 -4.91 4.02 1.21
N GLN A 77 -4.07 4.49 2.15
CA GLN A 77 -4.23 5.80 2.79
C GLN A 77 -3.55 6.96 2.03
N SER A 78 -3.00 6.70 0.83
CA SER A 78 -2.34 7.69 -0.02
C SER A 78 -3.16 8.00 -1.28
N THR A 79 -2.99 9.21 -1.83
CA THR A 79 -3.56 9.53 -3.15
C THR A 79 -2.74 8.85 -4.24
N GLY A 80 -3.38 7.99 -5.03
CA GLY A 80 -2.78 7.39 -6.23
C GLY A 80 -2.89 5.87 -6.24
N GLN A 81 -2.80 5.31 -7.44
CA GLN A 81 -2.77 3.86 -7.65
C GLN A 81 -1.35 3.34 -7.36
N LEU A 82 -1.28 2.19 -6.70
CA LEU A 82 -0.02 1.46 -6.56
C LEU A 82 0.27 0.69 -7.85
N HIS A 83 1.55 0.54 -8.16
CA HIS A 83 2.05 -0.22 -9.30
C HIS A 83 3.05 -1.27 -8.82
N GLU A 84 3.26 -2.32 -9.62
CA GLU A 84 4.31 -3.31 -9.34
C GLU A 84 5.69 -2.64 -9.21
N GLY A 85 6.42 -3.01 -8.17
CA GLY A 85 7.69 -2.41 -7.76
C GLY A 85 7.56 -1.20 -6.83
N ASP A 86 6.36 -0.70 -6.54
CA ASP A 86 6.16 0.30 -5.49
C ASP A 86 6.43 -0.31 -4.11
N THR A 87 7.06 0.45 -3.22
CA THR A 87 7.19 0.08 -1.80
C THR A 87 6.08 0.74 -0.99
N ILE A 88 5.62 0.03 0.04
CA ILE A 88 4.57 0.46 0.96
C ILE A 88 4.97 0.18 2.40
N GLU A 89 4.47 0.99 3.32
CA GLU A 89 4.40 0.68 4.75
C GLU A 89 2.99 0.18 5.07
N ALA A 90 2.89 -1.02 5.65
CA ALA A 90 1.65 -1.58 6.16
C ALA A 90 1.58 -1.40 7.68
N PHE A 91 0.40 -1.02 8.18
CA PHE A 91 0.14 -0.73 9.59
C PHE A 91 -0.88 -1.73 10.13
N PHE A 92 -0.62 -2.31 11.31
CA PHE A 92 -1.45 -3.35 11.91
C PHE A 92 -1.96 -2.97 13.30
N GLU A 93 -3.18 -3.41 13.65
CA GLU A 93 -3.85 -3.12 14.94
C GLU A 93 -3.20 -3.82 16.14
N ASP A 94 -2.66 -5.01 15.92
CA ASP A 94 -2.08 -5.90 16.93
C ASP A 94 -0.65 -6.32 16.57
N ILE A 95 0.03 -6.94 17.54
CA ILE A 95 1.37 -7.55 17.35
C ILE A 95 1.36 -8.79 16.42
N THR A 96 0.21 -9.22 15.93
CA THR A 96 0.08 -10.34 14.98
C THR A 96 -0.41 -9.83 13.63
N ILE A 97 0.33 -10.16 12.57
CA ILE A 97 0.16 -9.65 11.21
C ILE A 97 -1.06 -10.25 10.50
N ASP A 98 -1.48 -11.47 10.87
CA ASP A 98 -2.29 -12.34 10.01
C ASP A 98 -3.69 -11.81 9.64
N ASP A 99 -4.32 -10.91 10.38
CA ASP A 99 -5.67 -10.40 10.04
C ASP A 99 -5.91 -8.94 10.48
N SER A 100 -4.85 -8.22 10.85
CA SER A 100 -4.97 -6.94 11.55
C SER A 100 -4.58 -5.74 10.70
N LEU A 101 -4.54 -5.88 9.37
CA LEU A 101 -4.15 -4.78 8.48
C LEU A 101 -5.13 -3.61 8.63
N LEU A 102 -4.61 -2.45 9.04
CA LEU A 102 -5.37 -1.22 9.19
C LEU A 102 -5.39 -0.44 7.88
N TYR A 103 -4.21 -0.19 7.33
CA TYR A 103 -4.01 0.55 6.09
C TYR A 103 -2.58 0.38 5.58
N VAL A 104 -2.36 0.80 4.34
CA VAL A 104 -1.05 0.89 3.71
C VAL A 104 -0.77 2.32 3.25
N LYS A 105 0.50 2.71 3.25
CA LYS A 105 0.98 3.98 2.71
C LYS A 105 2.04 3.73 1.66
N LYS A 106 1.88 4.29 0.46
CA LYS A 106 2.96 4.34 -0.52
C LYS A 106 4.14 5.11 0.05
N THR A 107 5.33 4.55 -0.06
CA THR A 107 6.57 5.25 0.32
C THR A 107 7.27 5.81 -0.92
N ASN A 108 8.26 6.69 -0.70
CA ASN A 108 9.15 7.17 -1.76
C ASN A 108 10.44 6.33 -1.89
N LYS A 109 10.57 5.26 -1.10
CA LYS A 109 11.72 4.35 -1.14
C LYS A 109 11.62 3.50 -2.42
N PRO A 110 12.65 3.44 -3.25
CA PRO A 110 12.65 2.50 -4.37
C PRO A 110 12.76 1.07 -3.84
N ALA A 111 12.04 0.13 -4.46
CA ALA A 111 12.28 -1.29 -4.22
C ALA A 111 13.70 -1.66 -4.67
N ASN A 112 14.33 -2.60 -3.97
CA ASN A 112 15.63 -3.09 -4.37
C ASN A 112 15.46 -4.12 -5.50
N ILE A 113 15.45 -3.62 -6.73
CA ILE A 113 15.20 -4.41 -7.93
C ILE A 113 16.51 -4.95 -8.49
N VAL A 114 16.60 -6.27 -8.59
CA VAL A 114 17.67 -6.99 -9.27
C VAL A 114 17.17 -7.41 -10.66
N THR A 115 18.03 -7.29 -11.67
CA THR A 115 17.70 -7.68 -13.03
C THR A 115 18.69 -8.69 -13.57
N GLU A 116 18.20 -9.71 -14.24
CA GLU A 116 19.03 -10.72 -14.92
C GLU A 116 18.58 -10.88 -16.38
N SER A 117 19.53 -11.10 -17.29
CA SER A 117 19.25 -11.28 -18.72
C SER A 117 19.21 -12.76 -19.10
N PHE A 118 18.19 -13.12 -19.86
CA PHE A 118 17.95 -14.48 -20.33
C PHE A 118 17.67 -14.49 -21.83
N LYS A 119 17.89 -15.65 -22.44
CA LYS A 119 17.45 -15.95 -23.80
C LYS A 119 16.37 -17.02 -23.75
N VAL A 120 15.22 -16.78 -24.38
CA VAL A 120 14.14 -17.77 -24.45
C VAL A 120 14.59 -18.94 -25.31
N THR A 121 14.57 -20.15 -24.74
CA THR A 121 15.07 -21.38 -25.37
C THR A 121 13.96 -22.31 -25.83
N SER A 122 12.84 -22.36 -25.09
CA SER A 122 11.63 -23.09 -25.52
C SER A 122 10.35 -22.43 -25.01
N ILE A 123 9.23 -22.79 -25.67
CA ILE A 123 7.88 -22.44 -25.23
C ILE A 123 7.08 -23.74 -25.23
N GLU A 124 6.61 -24.15 -24.06
CA GLU A 124 5.96 -25.43 -23.82
C GLU A 124 4.59 -25.19 -23.18
N GLY A 125 3.52 -25.31 -23.97
CA GLY A 125 2.18 -24.95 -23.51
C GLY A 125 2.07 -23.46 -23.18
N ASN A 126 1.81 -23.13 -21.91
CA ASN A 126 1.72 -21.76 -21.38
C ASN A 126 3.01 -21.30 -20.68
N GLN A 127 4.07 -22.09 -20.73
CA GLN A 127 5.34 -21.80 -20.07
C GLN A 127 6.41 -21.38 -21.08
N TYR A 128 7.10 -20.30 -20.76
CA TYR A 128 8.30 -19.81 -21.43
C TYR A 128 9.51 -20.23 -20.60
N ILE A 129 10.46 -20.90 -21.25
CA ILE A 129 11.70 -21.34 -20.61
C ILE A 129 12.83 -20.50 -21.21
N ALA A 130 13.58 -19.82 -20.35
CA ALA A 130 14.70 -18.99 -20.73
C ALA A 130 15.96 -19.36 -19.94
N THR A 131 17.11 -19.31 -20.60
CA THR A 131 18.42 -19.64 -20.01
C THR A 131 19.22 -18.37 -19.84
N SER A 132 19.92 -18.25 -18.71
CA SER A 132 20.72 -17.06 -18.44
C SER A 132 21.80 -16.86 -19.50
N THR A 133 22.01 -15.62 -19.91
CA THR A 133 23.09 -15.26 -20.84
C THR A 133 24.42 -14.98 -20.13
N THR A 134 24.43 -14.99 -18.79
CA THR A 134 25.60 -14.65 -17.97
C THR A 134 26.14 -15.89 -17.26
N HIS A 135 27.44 -16.15 -17.38
CA HIS A 135 28.07 -17.38 -16.90
C HIS A 135 28.11 -17.54 -15.36
N SER A 136 27.77 -16.49 -14.63
CA SER A 136 27.74 -16.43 -13.16
C SER A 136 26.42 -15.85 -12.64
N ALA A 137 25.34 -16.01 -13.40
CA ALA A 137 24.03 -15.61 -12.94
C ALA A 137 23.63 -16.41 -11.71
N ASP A 138 22.99 -15.72 -10.77
CA ASP A 138 22.42 -16.34 -9.58
C ASP A 138 21.37 -17.39 -9.99
N LYS A 139 20.60 -17.07 -11.04
CA LYS A 139 19.59 -17.97 -11.60
C LYS A 139 20.01 -18.47 -12.98
N PRO A 140 20.33 -19.77 -13.15
CA PRO A 140 20.76 -20.30 -14.45
C PRO A 140 19.60 -20.39 -15.46
N GLN A 141 18.37 -20.45 -14.98
CA GLN A 141 17.16 -20.61 -15.77
C GLN A 141 16.02 -19.77 -15.18
N LEU A 142 15.17 -19.24 -16.05
CA LEU A 142 13.93 -18.58 -15.71
C LEU A 142 12.76 -19.29 -16.41
N ILE A 143 11.72 -19.60 -15.65
CA ILE A 143 10.45 -20.13 -16.15
C ILE A 143 9.38 -19.09 -15.83
N PHE A 144 8.62 -18.68 -16.83
CA PHE A 144 7.57 -17.67 -16.68
C PHE A 144 6.40 -17.95 -17.62
N THR A 145 5.29 -17.26 -17.42
CA THR A 145 4.04 -17.37 -18.16
C THR A 145 3.71 -16.07 -18.87
N MET A 146 2.62 -16.06 -19.63
CA MET A 146 2.18 -14.84 -20.33
C MET A 146 1.78 -13.72 -19.36
N ASP A 147 1.29 -14.07 -18.17
CA ASP A 147 0.84 -13.10 -17.16
C ASP A 147 2.03 -12.37 -16.51
N ASP A 148 3.24 -12.93 -16.60
CA ASP A 148 4.45 -12.33 -16.06
C ASP A 148 5.10 -11.33 -17.04
N ILE A 149 4.59 -11.21 -18.27
CA ILE A 149 5.19 -10.37 -19.31
C ILE A 149 4.72 -8.92 -19.15
N GLU A 150 5.67 -8.00 -19.00
CA GLU A 150 5.40 -6.56 -18.97
C GLU A 150 4.85 -6.09 -20.32
N GLY A 151 3.55 -5.77 -20.32
CA GLY A 151 2.80 -5.31 -21.48
C GLY A 151 2.47 -6.39 -22.49
N ASN A 152 1.90 -6.00 -23.63
CA ASN A 152 1.31 -6.95 -24.60
C ASN A 152 2.29 -7.41 -25.69
N LYS A 153 3.60 -7.41 -25.41
CA LYS A 153 4.60 -7.82 -26.40
C LYS A 153 4.68 -9.34 -26.47
N ARG A 154 4.40 -9.89 -27.65
CA ARG A 154 4.66 -11.31 -27.93
C ARG A 154 6.15 -11.63 -27.80
N ILE A 155 6.45 -12.66 -27.01
CA ILE A 155 7.78 -13.27 -26.86
C ILE A 155 7.84 -14.56 -27.66
N ASN A 156 8.97 -14.80 -28.33
CA ASN A 156 9.25 -15.96 -29.16
C ASN A 156 10.56 -16.62 -28.74
N VAL A 157 10.76 -17.87 -29.18
CA VAL A 157 12.06 -18.55 -29.01
C VAL A 157 13.18 -17.74 -29.67
N ASN A 158 14.31 -17.65 -28.98
CA ASN A 158 15.47 -16.80 -29.24
C ASN A 158 15.35 -15.31 -28.91
N ASP A 159 14.20 -14.82 -28.45
CA ASP A 159 14.12 -13.46 -27.91
C ASP A 159 14.97 -13.34 -26.64
N HIS A 160 15.57 -12.16 -26.46
CA HIS A 160 16.23 -11.77 -25.23
C HIS A 160 15.22 -11.10 -24.30
N VAL A 161 15.29 -11.43 -23.02
CA VAL A 161 14.38 -10.93 -22.00
C VAL A 161 15.14 -10.58 -20.73
N THR A 162 14.65 -9.57 -20.03
CA THR A 162 15.12 -9.19 -18.70
C THR A 162 14.11 -9.71 -17.67
N GLY A 163 14.56 -10.57 -16.77
CA GLY A 163 13.81 -10.96 -15.57
C GLY A 163 14.04 -9.93 -14.46
N TYR A 164 12.97 -9.51 -13.80
CA TYR A 164 13.01 -8.57 -12.69
C TYR A 164 12.66 -9.29 -11.40
N TYR A 165 13.50 -9.06 -10.40
CA TYR A 165 13.38 -9.66 -9.08
C TYR A 165 13.46 -8.57 -8.00
N ILE A 166 12.86 -8.84 -6.85
CA ILE A 166 13.01 -8.03 -5.64
C ILE A 166 13.93 -8.79 -4.70
N GLU A 167 14.97 -8.13 -4.21
CA GLU A 167 15.88 -8.71 -3.22
C GLU A 167 15.15 -8.82 -1.87
N ALA A 168 14.69 -10.03 -1.51
CA ALA A 168 13.90 -10.27 -0.29
C ALA A 168 14.64 -11.20 0.68
N GLY A 169 15.63 -10.65 1.38
CA GLY A 169 16.38 -11.37 2.39
C GLY A 169 17.38 -12.36 1.80
N LYS A 170 17.02 -13.65 1.76
CA LYS A 170 17.92 -14.71 1.26
C LYS A 170 17.66 -15.16 -0.17
N GLU A 171 16.46 -14.92 -0.68
CA GLU A 171 16.03 -15.35 -2.00
C GLU A 171 15.44 -14.14 -2.73
N ASP A 172 15.75 -14.02 -4.01
CA ASP A 172 15.12 -12.98 -4.82
C ASP A 172 13.75 -13.44 -5.29
N ILE A 173 12.79 -12.53 -5.25
CA ILE A 173 11.40 -12.81 -5.62
C ILE A 173 11.19 -12.32 -7.04
N PHE A 174 10.97 -13.27 -7.94
CA PHE A 174 10.57 -12.99 -9.30
C PHE A 174 9.20 -12.29 -9.32
N TYR A 175 9.09 -11.20 -10.07
CA TYR A 175 7.79 -10.53 -10.24
C TYR A 175 7.42 -10.22 -11.69
N LYS A 176 8.37 -9.99 -12.61
CA LYS A 176 8.02 -9.80 -14.04
C LYS A 176 9.16 -10.04 -15.02
N VAL A 177 8.80 -10.13 -16.30
CA VAL A 177 9.69 -10.22 -17.46
C VAL A 177 9.42 -9.12 -18.47
N LYS A 178 10.47 -8.52 -19.02
CA LYS A 178 10.38 -7.59 -20.16
C LYS A 178 11.16 -8.12 -21.33
N ARG A 179 10.59 -8.04 -22.54
CA ARG A 179 11.33 -8.27 -23.79
C ARG A 179 12.22 -7.07 -24.10
N GLU A 180 13.51 -7.33 -24.33
CA GLU A 180 14.52 -6.34 -24.76
C GLU A 180 14.23 -5.80 -26.18
#